data_AF-A0A6A6YDJ9-F1
#
_entry.id   AF-A0A6A6YDJ9-F1
#
_cell.length_a   1.000
_cell.length_b   1.000
_cell.length_c   1.000
_cell.angle_alpha   90.00
_cell.angle_beta   90.00
_cell.angle_gamma   90.00
#
_symmetry.space_group_name_H-M   'P 1'
#
loop_
_entity.id
_entity.type
_entity.pdbx_description
1 polymer ?
#
loop_
_entity_poly.entity_id
_entity_poly.type
_entity_poly.pdbx_seq_one_letter_code
_entity_poly.pdbx_strand_id
1 'polypeptide(L)'
;MDLDAPFPASLQDTVIEVPPETAPVFDTARDAAEQVFRFLDLPRELRDQVYYHVFEIPDSRSPRALRIERRHLTYFKSTPGAILLVLHQEDMLWNRQVAREALEVFLKKHTVFLSCGPFVLMKFLKMIQEGPLVRHVDDPVGPEVLSWLKRIELDWVTFPNLRFYPPWRWDDSQSCSERSAYRLKLGGPQPRESQTETSWDYAGDSSEYYDDNYYEDRSGWPDYSWEQFYEDAQDVQDVREDGNAEDQDSSDPFGFDGHYPFSDPTSGPQWEESTPTDARTALDRLETYEVMPLFAFLSTPPIALTSITIPLFFVSRPKYHSRASLPADMKLPLRIRYWTKVIASALYMLLNPTENQPPQEVRIRYSPYDIWASLEPTDDLLKFEKEGLWNAQGEFNFKPGDGEGEAFRAVQTELWEQGVELGPRVVDVKARVVKWSMETGGEKPGDELELVFTKKEMIEKEELEPKIVPPNRRGSPVYQ
;
A
#
# COMPACT_ATOMS: atom_id res chain seq x y z
N MET A 1 -102.60 27.80 -16.13
CA MET A 1 -101.72 28.80 -16.75
C MET A 1 -100.80 28.04 -17.66
N ASP A 2 -101.11 28.17 -18.94
CA ASP A 2 -100.24 28.11 -20.13
C ASP A 2 -99.43 26.83 -20.39
N LEU A 3 -100.07 25.96 -21.17
CA LEU A 3 -99.45 25.01 -22.08
C LEU A 3 -99.35 25.71 -23.44
N ASP A 4 -98.14 25.83 -23.99
CA ASP A 4 -97.96 25.99 -25.43
C ASP A 4 -96.75 25.20 -25.90
N ALA A 5 -97.02 24.33 -26.88
CA ALA A 5 -96.07 23.66 -27.75
C ALA A 5 -96.30 24.20 -29.19
N PRO A 6 -95.62 23.72 -30.23
CA PRO A 6 -94.61 24.45 -30.99
C PRO A 6 -95.06 24.84 -32.42
N PHE A 7 -94.30 25.72 -33.08
CA PHE A 7 -94.29 25.82 -34.54
C PHE A 7 -92.86 25.97 -35.11
N PRO A 8 -92.61 25.55 -36.37
CA PRO A 8 -91.28 25.22 -36.89
C PRO A 8 -90.77 26.20 -37.97
N ALA A 9 -89.46 26.04 -38.27
CA ALA A 9 -88.75 26.33 -39.52
C ALA A 9 -88.73 27.79 -40.06
N SER A 10 -87.54 28.35 -40.26
CA SER A 10 -86.80 28.24 -41.53
C SER A 10 -85.55 29.14 -41.59
N LEU A 11 -84.62 28.74 -42.47
CA LEU A 11 -83.64 29.55 -43.23
C LEU A 11 -82.47 30.16 -42.42
N GLN A 12 -81.30 29.53 -42.51
CA GLN A 12 -80.22 29.88 -43.46
C GLN A 12 -79.56 31.22 -43.10
N ASP A 13 -78.37 31.15 -42.52
CA ASP A 13 -77.23 31.75 -43.20
C ASP A 13 -75.89 31.18 -42.71
N THR A 14 -75.09 30.87 -43.71
CA THR A 14 -73.75 30.29 -43.70
C THR A 14 -72.75 31.18 -42.99
N VAL A 15 -72.18 30.71 -41.88
CA VAL A 15 -70.89 31.19 -41.39
C VAL A 15 -69.85 30.10 -41.68
N ILE A 16 -68.85 30.50 -42.45
CA ILE A 16 -67.67 29.70 -42.80
C ILE A 16 -66.89 29.47 -41.52
N GLU A 17 -67.05 28.31 -40.88
CA GLU A 17 -66.17 27.86 -39.82
C GLU A 17 -64.90 27.27 -40.43
N VAL A 18 -63.81 27.99 -40.17
CA VAL A 18 -62.43 27.53 -40.33
C VAL A 18 -62.25 26.25 -39.51
N PRO A 19 -61.67 25.17 -40.07
CA PRO A 19 -61.50 23.92 -39.33
C PRO A 19 -60.65 24.16 -38.08
N PRO A 20 -61.07 23.64 -36.90
CA PRO A 20 -60.28 23.76 -35.68
C PRO A 20 -58.95 23.04 -35.88
N GLU A 21 -57.89 23.79 -35.57
CA GLU A 21 -56.52 23.33 -35.46
C GLU A 21 -56.46 21.94 -34.82
N THR A 22 -55.81 21.05 -35.57
CA THR A 22 -55.16 19.85 -35.09
C THR A 22 -54.74 19.95 -33.63
N ALA A 23 -55.29 19.04 -32.82
CA ALA A 23 -54.85 18.77 -31.47
C ALA A 23 -53.31 18.75 -31.39
N PRO A 24 -52.70 19.35 -30.35
CA PRO A 24 -51.27 19.20 -30.14
C PRO A 24 -51.00 17.74 -29.77
N VAL A 25 -50.52 16.95 -30.73
CA VAL A 25 -49.95 15.61 -30.55
C VAL A 25 -48.46 15.71 -30.16
N PHE A 26 -48.02 16.86 -29.65
CA PHE A 26 -46.63 17.12 -29.30
C PHE A 26 -46.53 17.70 -27.89
N ASP A 27 -46.63 16.85 -26.88
CA ASP A 27 -46.04 17.16 -25.56
C ASP A 27 -45.57 15.94 -24.76
N THR A 28 -45.83 14.69 -25.21
CA THR A 28 -45.28 13.51 -24.50
C THR A 28 -43.76 13.33 -24.69
N ALA A 29 -43.15 13.97 -25.69
CA ALA A 29 -41.70 13.90 -25.91
C ALA A 29 -40.92 14.87 -25.00
N ARG A 30 -41.56 15.96 -24.53
CA ARG A 30 -40.93 16.94 -23.63
C ARG A 30 -40.97 16.47 -22.18
N ASP A 31 -42.06 15.83 -21.76
CA ASP A 31 -42.17 15.21 -20.44
C ASP A 31 -41.25 13.99 -20.25
N ALA A 32 -40.90 13.28 -21.34
CA ALA A 32 -39.92 12.19 -21.30
C ALA A 32 -38.47 12.67 -21.16
N ALA A 33 -38.17 13.93 -21.54
CA ALA A 33 -36.83 14.51 -21.45
C ALA A 33 -36.48 15.05 -20.06
N GLU A 34 -37.48 15.22 -19.16
CA GLU A 34 -37.29 15.64 -17.77
C GLU A 34 -37.37 14.48 -16.77
N GLN A 35 -37.56 13.24 -17.22
CA GLN A 35 -37.38 12.07 -16.34
C GLN A 35 -35.89 11.91 -16.04
N VAL A 36 -35.45 12.60 -15.00
CA VAL A 36 -34.15 12.41 -14.35
C VAL A 36 -33.97 10.91 -14.14
N PHE A 37 -33.01 10.34 -14.86
CA PHE A 37 -32.69 8.92 -14.79
C PHE A 37 -32.41 8.53 -13.34
N ARG A 38 -33.30 7.71 -12.76
CA ARG A 38 -33.17 7.24 -11.39
C ARG A 38 -32.28 6.00 -11.38
N PHE A 39 -31.01 6.20 -11.09
CA PHE A 39 -30.02 5.12 -11.07
C PHE A 39 -30.45 3.92 -10.19
N LEU A 40 -31.11 4.16 -9.06
CA LEU A 40 -31.61 3.11 -8.16
C LEU A 40 -32.81 2.31 -8.71
N ASP A 41 -33.47 2.81 -9.76
CA ASP A 41 -34.59 2.10 -10.41
C ASP A 41 -34.07 1.03 -11.40
N LEU A 42 -32.78 1.04 -11.73
CA LEU A 42 -32.15 -0.01 -12.53
C LEU A 42 -32.13 -1.35 -11.76
N PRO A 43 -32.21 -2.51 -12.41
CA PRO A 43 -31.90 -3.79 -11.78
C PRO A 43 -30.51 -3.81 -11.15
N ARG A 44 -30.36 -4.55 -10.04
CA ARG A 44 -29.10 -4.67 -9.27
C ARG A 44 -27.94 -5.11 -10.16
N GLU A 45 -28.20 -6.01 -11.09
CA GLU A 45 -27.22 -6.58 -12.01
C GLU A 45 -26.64 -5.51 -12.96
N LEU A 46 -27.48 -4.59 -13.44
CA LEU A 46 -27.02 -3.48 -14.28
C LEU A 46 -26.23 -2.46 -13.47
N ARG A 47 -26.64 -2.16 -12.24
CA ARG A 47 -25.86 -1.29 -11.35
C ARG A 47 -24.48 -1.89 -11.05
N ASP A 48 -24.41 -3.20 -10.81
CA ASP A 48 -23.15 -3.90 -10.59
C ASP A 48 -22.20 -3.84 -11.79
N GLN A 49 -22.73 -3.87 -13.01
CA GLN A 49 -21.92 -3.65 -14.22
C GLN A 49 -21.41 -2.22 -14.30
N VAL A 50 -22.24 -1.23 -13.95
CA VAL A 50 -21.82 0.18 -13.89
C VAL A 50 -20.71 0.36 -12.86
N TYR A 51 -20.89 -0.14 -11.63
CA TYR A 51 -19.84 -0.05 -10.59
C TYR A 51 -18.55 -0.71 -11.05
N TYR A 52 -18.65 -1.91 -11.62
CA TYR A 52 -17.51 -2.65 -12.12
C TYR A 52 -16.73 -1.83 -13.16
N HIS A 53 -17.41 -1.25 -14.15
CA HIS A 53 -16.75 -0.44 -15.17
C HIS A 53 -16.18 0.86 -14.63
N VAL A 54 -16.83 1.53 -13.68
CA VAL A 54 -16.25 2.75 -13.11
C VAL A 54 -14.95 2.44 -12.36
N PHE A 55 -14.90 1.33 -11.61
CA PHE A 55 -13.68 0.88 -10.95
C PHE A 55 -12.61 0.32 -11.90
N GLU A 56 -12.93 0.03 -13.16
CA GLU A 56 -11.94 -0.32 -14.19
C GLU A 56 -11.26 0.92 -14.79
N ILE A 57 -11.84 2.11 -14.63
CA ILE A 57 -11.25 3.35 -15.14
C ILE A 57 -9.98 3.62 -14.31
N PRO A 58 -8.80 3.75 -14.96
CA PRO A 58 -7.57 4.03 -14.24
C PRO A 58 -7.67 5.40 -13.57
N ASP A 59 -7.30 5.46 -12.29
CA ASP A 59 -7.22 6.73 -11.58
C ASP A 59 -6.10 7.59 -12.20
N SER A 60 -6.46 8.79 -12.65
CA SER A 60 -5.52 9.73 -13.25
C SER A 60 -4.64 10.42 -12.21
N ARG A 61 -4.97 10.32 -10.92
CA ARG A 61 -4.21 10.94 -9.84
C ARG A 61 -2.92 10.16 -9.59
N SER A 62 -1.87 10.89 -9.22
CA SER A 62 -0.60 10.26 -8.79
C SER A 62 -0.87 9.34 -7.58
N PRO A 63 -0.14 8.22 -7.41
CA PRO A 63 -0.22 7.38 -6.21
C PRO A 63 -0.07 8.16 -4.89
N ARG A 64 0.57 9.34 -4.94
CA ARG A 64 0.67 10.28 -3.81
C ARG A 64 -0.66 10.86 -3.35
N ALA A 65 -1.59 11.07 -4.28
CA ALA A 65 -2.93 11.55 -3.95
C ALA A 65 -3.77 10.44 -3.30
N LEU A 66 -3.44 9.17 -3.58
CA LEU A 66 -4.19 8.00 -3.09
C LEU A 66 -3.71 7.49 -1.72
N ARG A 67 -3.03 8.34 -0.95
CA ARG A 67 -2.46 7.96 0.35
C ARG A 67 -3.53 7.86 1.43
N ILE A 68 -3.37 6.89 2.32
CA ILE A 68 -4.13 6.83 3.57
C ILE A 68 -3.20 7.23 4.70
N GLU A 69 -3.52 8.33 5.36
CA GLU A 69 -2.70 8.88 6.41
C GLU A 69 -3.35 8.73 7.78
N ARG A 70 -2.55 8.82 8.84
CA ARG A 70 -3.04 8.74 10.24
C ARG A 70 -4.16 9.73 10.52
N ARG A 71 -4.07 10.96 9.97
CA ARG A 71 -5.10 12.00 10.12
C ARG A 71 -6.46 11.61 9.54
N HIS A 72 -6.48 10.77 8.49
CA HIS A 72 -7.73 10.26 7.94
C HIS A 72 -8.45 9.35 8.94
N LEU A 73 -7.70 8.66 9.81
CA LEU A 73 -8.24 7.73 10.80
C LEU A 73 -8.74 8.40 12.08
N THR A 74 -8.36 9.65 12.37
CA THR A 74 -8.71 10.34 13.64
C THR A 74 -10.23 10.46 13.84
N TYR A 75 -10.96 10.79 12.77
CA TYR A 75 -12.42 10.95 12.79
C TYR A 75 -13.12 9.89 11.94
N PHE A 76 -12.39 8.84 11.56
CA PHE A 76 -12.91 7.80 10.70
C PHE A 76 -14.01 7.02 11.40
N LYS A 77 -15.16 6.93 10.74
CA LYS A 77 -16.29 6.09 11.12
C LYS A 77 -16.48 5.07 10.02
N SER A 78 -16.47 3.79 10.34
CA SER A 78 -16.51 2.66 9.38
C SER A 78 -17.88 2.48 8.73
N THR A 79 -18.35 3.51 8.03
CA THR A 79 -19.51 3.48 7.14
C THR A 79 -19.06 3.19 5.71
N PRO A 80 -19.90 2.59 4.85
CA PRO A 80 -19.49 2.28 3.47
C PRO A 80 -18.98 3.49 2.68
N GLY A 81 -19.65 4.64 2.82
CA GLY A 81 -19.23 5.88 2.16
C GLY A 81 -17.90 6.42 2.70
N ALA A 82 -17.65 6.34 4.01
CA ALA A 82 -16.36 6.76 4.57
C ALA A 82 -15.22 5.82 4.15
N ILE A 83 -15.47 4.51 4.06
CA ILE A 83 -14.50 3.54 3.54
C ILE A 83 -14.15 3.89 2.09
N LEU A 84 -15.15 4.08 1.22
CA LEU A 84 -14.92 4.48 -0.17
C LEU A 84 -14.18 5.83 -0.27
N LEU A 85 -14.52 6.80 0.58
CA LEU A 85 -13.82 8.09 0.63
C LEU A 85 -12.34 7.93 0.99
N VAL A 86 -12.01 7.11 1.99
CA VAL A 86 -10.61 6.84 2.38
C VAL A 86 -9.86 6.06 1.29
N LEU A 87 -10.57 5.21 0.54
CA LEU A 87 -10.04 4.49 -0.62
C LEU A 87 -10.06 5.32 -1.92
N HIS A 88 -10.33 6.64 -1.81
CA HIS A 88 -10.33 7.59 -2.92
C HIS A 88 -11.30 7.19 -4.05
N GLN A 89 -12.47 6.68 -3.69
CA GLN A 89 -13.55 6.33 -4.60
C GLN A 89 -14.72 7.31 -4.43
N GLU A 90 -14.44 8.61 -4.60
CA GLU A 90 -15.38 9.68 -4.33
C GLU A 90 -16.59 9.68 -5.29
N ASP A 91 -16.39 9.17 -6.50
CA ASP A 91 -17.41 9.11 -7.55
C ASP A 91 -18.62 8.27 -7.16
N MET A 92 -18.50 7.39 -6.16
CA MET A 92 -19.58 6.49 -5.71
C MET A 92 -20.34 6.99 -4.49
N LEU A 93 -20.07 8.23 -4.03
CA LEU A 93 -20.63 8.78 -2.79
C LEU A 93 -22.00 9.48 -2.97
N TRP A 94 -22.73 9.20 -4.04
CA TRP A 94 -24.02 9.86 -4.34
C TRP A 94 -25.13 9.52 -3.36
N ASN A 95 -25.17 8.28 -2.86
CA ASN A 95 -26.22 7.78 -1.99
C ASN A 95 -25.66 6.67 -1.09
N ARG A 96 -26.22 6.49 0.12
CA ARG A 96 -25.82 5.42 1.05
C ARG A 96 -25.96 4.02 0.47
N GLN A 97 -27.07 3.75 -0.22
CA GLN A 97 -27.30 2.47 -0.87
C GLN A 97 -26.26 2.25 -1.98
N VAL A 98 -26.03 3.26 -2.82
CA VAL A 98 -25.01 3.21 -3.88
C VAL A 98 -23.62 2.95 -3.29
N ALA A 99 -23.24 3.65 -2.22
CA ALA A 99 -21.96 3.46 -1.56
C ALA A 99 -21.80 2.04 -0.97
N ARG A 100 -22.86 1.48 -0.35
CA ARG A 100 -22.85 0.09 0.14
C ARG A 100 -22.66 -0.91 -0.99
N GLU A 101 -23.46 -0.75 -2.03
CA GLU A 101 -23.49 -1.59 -3.21
C GLU A 101 -22.16 -1.56 -3.99
N ALA A 102 -21.62 -0.36 -4.19
CA ALA A 102 -20.36 -0.12 -4.86
C ALA A 102 -19.18 -0.65 -4.04
N LEU A 103 -19.18 -0.46 -2.71
CA LEU A 103 -18.15 -1.01 -1.83
C LEU A 103 -18.11 -2.54 -1.91
N GLU A 104 -19.27 -3.20 -1.92
CA GLU A 104 -19.35 -4.65 -2.08
C GLU A 104 -18.70 -5.10 -3.41
N VAL A 105 -19.04 -4.44 -4.51
CA VAL A 105 -18.48 -4.75 -5.84
C VAL A 105 -16.98 -4.48 -5.86
N PHE A 106 -16.54 -3.34 -5.32
CA PHE A 106 -15.13 -2.94 -5.27
C PHE A 106 -14.28 -3.99 -4.55
N LEU A 107 -14.65 -4.34 -3.32
CA LEU A 107 -13.87 -5.27 -2.49
C LEU A 107 -13.88 -6.70 -3.06
N LYS A 108 -15.00 -7.15 -3.65
CA LYS A 108 -15.12 -8.51 -4.20
C LYS A 108 -14.46 -8.66 -5.57
N LYS A 109 -14.61 -7.67 -6.46
CA LYS A 109 -14.28 -7.80 -7.90
C LYS A 109 -13.06 -7.00 -8.35
N HIS A 110 -12.52 -6.11 -7.53
CA HIS A 110 -11.34 -5.32 -7.88
C HIS A 110 -10.18 -5.57 -6.93
N THR A 111 -8.99 -5.14 -7.34
CA THR A 111 -7.81 -5.09 -6.48
C THR A 111 -7.81 -3.76 -5.77
N VAL A 112 -7.86 -3.78 -4.44
CA VAL A 112 -7.90 -2.55 -3.64
C VAL A 112 -6.48 -2.04 -3.44
N PHE A 113 -6.20 -0.85 -3.97
CA PHE A 113 -4.93 -0.17 -3.77
C PHE A 113 -4.87 0.48 -2.38
N LEU A 114 -3.82 0.18 -1.62
CA LEU A 114 -3.64 0.61 -0.23
C LEU A 114 -2.26 1.25 -0.05
N SER A 115 -2.16 2.54 -0.38
CA SER A 115 -0.94 3.33 -0.17
C SER A 115 -0.88 3.89 1.26
N CYS A 116 -0.50 3.05 2.23
CA CYS A 116 -0.24 3.47 3.60
C CYS A 116 0.66 2.49 4.36
N GLY A 117 1.45 3.00 5.32
CA GLY A 117 2.32 2.15 6.12
C GLY A 117 1.58 1.06 6.93
N PRO A 118 2.29 0.02 7.38
CA PRO A 118 1.68 -1.18 7.98
C PRO A 118 0.84 -0.87 9.23
N PHE A 119 1.29 0.03 10.09
CA PHE A 119 0.50 0.49 11.24
C PHE A 119 -0.84 1.13 10.84
N VAL A 120 -0.82 2.04 9.86
CA VAL A 120 -2.03 2.75 9.41
C VAL A 120 -3.01 1.76 8.79
N LEU A 121 -2.50 0.84 7.96
CA LEU A 121 -3.31 -0.20 7.35
C LEU A 121 -3.95 -1.10 8.40
N MET A 122 -3.17 -1.62 9.36
CA MET A 122 -3.69 -2.47 10.42
C MET A 122 -4.77 -1.74 11.24
N LYS A 123 -4.53 -0.47 11.61
CA LYS A 123 -5.49 0.34 12.35
C LYS A 123 -6.77 0.58 11.56
N PHE A 124 -6.65 0.92 10.28
CA PHE A 124 -7.79 1.12 9.37
C PHE A 124 -8.67 -0.14 9.31
N LEU A 125 -8.08 -1.31 9.08
CA LEU A 125 -8.83 -2.55 8.99
C LEU A 125 -9.47 -2.95 10.34
N LYS A 126 -8.79 -2.74 11.47
CA LYS A 126 -9.37 -2.96 12.81
C LYS A 126 -10.58 -2.05 13.06
N MET A 127 -10.52 -0.77 12.69
CA MET A 127 -11.65 0.15 12.80
C MET A 127 -12.84 -0.27 11.93
N ILE A 128 -12.59 -0.88 10.76
CA ILE A 128 -13.65 -1.49 9.94
C ILE A 128 -14.24 -2.71 10.66
N GLN A 129 -13.41 -3.58 11.23
CA GLN A 129 -13.85 -4.77 11.95
C GLN A 129 -14.76 -4.45 13.14
N GLU A 130 -14.39 -3.46 13.95
CA GLU A 130 -15.15 -3.02 15.12
C GLU A 130 -16.52 -2.42 14.72
N GLY A 131 -16.56 -1.79 13.54
CA GLY A 131 -17.76 -1.16 12.99
C GLY A 131 -18.13 0.15 13.69
N PRO A 132 -19.13 0.88 13.18
CA PRO A 132 -19.54 2.15 13.77
C PRO A 132 -20.32 1.93 15.07
N LEU A 133 -20.11 2.81 16.04
CA LEU A 133 -20.86 2.85 17.32
C LEU A 133 -22.38 3.04 17.11
N VAL A 134 -22.76 3.74 16.04
CA VAL A 134 -24.15 3.95 15.64
C VAL A 134 -24.36 3.22 14.32
N ARG A 135 -25.14 2.14 14.35
CA ARG A 135 -25.45 1.32 13.18
C ARG A 135 -26.78 1.75 12.60
N HIS A 136 -26.83 1.99 11.29
CA HIS A 136 -28.11 1.96 10.58
C HIS A 136 -28.53 0.50 10.35
N VAL A 137 -29.84 0.26 10.29
CA VAL A 137 -30.41 -1.09 10.12
C VAL A 137 -29.88 -1.77 8.85
N ASP A 138 -29.56 -0.98 7.83
CA ASP A 138 -29.12 -1.44 6.52
C ASP A 138 -27.59 -1.38 6.31
N ASP A 139 -26.79 -1.09 7.33
CA ASP A 139 -25.34 -1.08 7.17
C ASP A 139 -24.76 -2.51 7.36
N PRO A 140 -23.84 -2.96 6.48
CA PRO A 140 -23.19 -4.26 6.65
C PRO A 140 -22.37 -4.29 7.95
N VAL A 141 -22.28 -5.47 8.57
CA VAL A 141 -21.47 -5.62 9.78
C VAL A 141 -20.00 -5.52 9.39
N GLY A 142 -19.16 -4.88 10.20
CA GLY A 142 -17.72 -4.73 9.96
C GLY A 142 -17.02 -6.01 9.45
N PRO A 143 -17.26 -7.17 10.09
CA PRO A 143 -16.69 -8.42 9.61
C PRO A 143 -17.19 -8.88 8.24
N GLU A 144 -18.44 -8.59 7.90
CA GLU A 144 -18.99 -8.89 6.57
C GLU A 144 -18.27 -8.07 5.50
N VAL A 145 -18.02 -6.78 5.75
CA VAL A 145 -17.27 -5.91 4.82
C VAL A 145 -15.86 -6.44 4.61
N LEU A 146 -15.17 -6.84 5.67
CA LEU A 146 -13.82 -7.41 5.57
C LEU A 146 -13.80 -8.77 4.85
N SER A 147 -14.86 -9.57 4.95
CA SER A 147 -14.98 -10.82 4.19
C SER A 147 -15.08 -10.62 2.68
N TRP A 148 -15.51 -9.42 2.26
CA TRP A 148 -15.56 -9.03 0.86
C TRP A 148 -14.19 -8.71 0.30
N LEU A 149 -13.20 -8.33 1.12
CA LEU A 149 -11.85 -7.97 0.68
C LEU A 149 -11.12 -9.20 0.12
N LYS A 150 -11.09 -9.33 -1.22
CA LYS A 150 -10.46 -10.47 -1.90
C LYS A 150 -9.06 -10.19 -2.39
N ARG A 151 -8.79 -9.00 -2.89
CA ARG A 151 -7.52 -8.67 -3.54
C ARG A 151 -7.04 -7.31 -3.09
N ILE A 152 -5.77 -7.23 -2.71
CA ILE A 152 -5.13 -5.98 -2.29
C ILE A 152 -3.84 -5.76 -3.07
N GLU A 153 -3.50 -4.49 -3.26
CA GLU A 153 -2.20 -4.03 -3.75
C GLU A 153 -1.61 -3.08 -2.72
N LEU A 154 -0.42 -3.43 -2.22
CA LEU A 154 0.29 -2.68 -1.20
C LEU A 154 1.43 -1.91 -1.87
N ASP A 155 1.25 -0.64 -2.19
CA ASP A 155 2.36 0.22 -2.63
C ASP A 155 2.49 1.41 -1.69
N TRP A 156 3.43 1.28 -0.76
CA TRP A 156 3.65 2.26 0.29
C TRP A 156 4.55 3.35 -0.26
N VAL A 157 3.90 4.43 -0.70
CA VAL A 157 4.57 5.65 -1.19
C VAL A 157 5.34 6.35 -0.06
N THR A 158 4.88 6.19 1.19
CA THR A 158 5.52 6.77 2.37
C THR A 158 6.37 5.72 3.08
N PHE A 159 7.68 5.96 3.14
CA PHE A 159 8.58 5.17 3.97
C PHE A 159 8.59 5.74 5.40
N PRO A 160 8.38 4.91 6.44
CA PRO A 160 8.44 5.38 7.82
C PRO A 160 9.85 5.91 8.12
N ASN A 161 9.92 7.04 8.81
CA ASN A 161 11.19 7.62 9.20
C ASN A 161 11.86 6.75 10.28
N LEU A 162 12.78 5.87 9.87
CA LEU A 162 13.44 4.91 10.76
C LEU A 162 14.30 5.57 11.85
N ARG A 163 14.70 6.83 11.68
CA ARG A 163 15.49 7.56 12.71
C ARG A 163 14.71 7.73 14.01
N PHE A 164 13.39 7.86 13.91
CA PHE A 164 12.51 8.04 15.06
C PHE A 164 11.81 6.73 15.45
N TYR A 165 12.37 5.58 15.05
CA TYR A 165 11.74 4.27 15.25
C TYR A 165 12.34 3.47 16.43
N PRO A 166 11.51 2.89 17.34
CA PRO A 166 10.06 2.98 17.37
C PRO A 166 9.60 4.40 17.72
N PRO A 167 8.46 4.89 17.19
CA PRO A 167 7.91 6.18 17.58
C PRO A 167 7.81 6.18 19.10
N TRP A 168 8.47 7.14 19.75
CA TRP A 168 8.65 7.18 21.20
C TRP A 168 7.36 6.77 21.93
N ARG A 169 7.38 5.55 22.49
CA ARG A 169 6.40 4.87 23.36
C ARG A 169 4.99 5.47 23.35
N TRP A 170 4.19 5.11 22.34
CA TRP A 170 2.74 5.33 22.38
C TRP A 170 2.03 4.51 23.47
N ASP A 171 2.61 3.38 23.91
CA ASP A 171 1.97 2.46 24.87
C ASP A 171 2.37 2.64 26.34
N ASP A 172 3.46 3.35 26.66
CA ASP A 172 3.88 3.56 28.07
C ASP A 172 3.24 4.80 28.73
N SER A 173 2.28 5.45 28.05
CA SER A 173 1.56 6.60 28.61
C SER A 173 0.46 6.22 29.62
N GLN A 174 0.45 4.98 30.14
CA GLN A 174 -0.31 4.66 31.37
C GLN A 174 0.15 5.49 32.59
N SER A 175 1.27 6.22 32.49
CA SER A 175 1.78 7.08 33.57
C SER A 175 1.22 8.52 33.62
N CYS A 176 0.41 8.96 32.65
CA CYS A 176 -0.14 10.32 32.66
C CYS A 176 -1.50 10.48 33.37
N SER A 177 -2.10 9.41 33.89
CA SER A 177 -3.36 9.50 34.65
C SER A 177 -3.19 9.69 36.16
N GLU A 178 -1.98 9.59 36.72
CA GLU A 178 -1.79 9.69 38.19
C GLU A 178 -1.32 11.08 38.68
N ARG A 179 -0.87 11.98 37.78
CA ARG A 179 -0.44 13.33 38.18
C ARG A 179 -1.58 14.34 38.41
N SER A 180 -2.82 14.00 38.05
CA SER A 180 -3.98 14.88 38.25
C SER A 180 -4.68 14.71 39.60
N ALA A 181 -4.31 13.73 40.42
CA ALA A 181 -4.99 13.45 41.69
C ALA A 181 -4.59 14.36 42.88
N TYR A 182 -3.56 15.22 42.75
CA TYR A 182 -3.03 16.00 43.88
C TYR A 182 -3.17 17.53 43.77
N ARG A 183 -3.91 18.07 42.79
CA ARG A 183 -4.25 19.51 42.75
C ARG A 183 -5.72 19.75 43.05
N LEU A 184 -6.13 19.51 44.29
CA LEU A 184 -7.35 20.07 44.84
C LEU A 184 -7.17 20.31 46.34
N LYS A 185 -6.87 21.56 46.70
CA LYS A 185 -7.37 22.33 47.86
C LYS A 185 -6.39 23.44 48.24
N LEU A 186 -6.46 24.58 47.57
CA LEU A 186 -6.23 25.89 48.18
C LEU A 186 -6.94 26.93 47.31
N GLY A 187 -8.02 27.47 47.87
CA GLY A 187 -8.91 28.42 47.20
C GLY A 187 -8.20 29.75 46.97
N GLY A 188 -8.04 30.09 45.69
CA GLY A 188 -7.73 31.43 45.21
C GLY A 188 -8.63 31.72 44.01
N PRO A 189 -8.99 33.00 43.76
CA PRO A 189 -9.94 33.36 42.71
C PRO A 189 -9.38 32.97 41.33
N GLN A 190 -10.11 32.10 40.63
CA GLN A 190 -9.79 31.72 39.27
C GLN A 190 -9.88 32.95 38.34
N PRO A 191 -8.85 33.22 37.52
CA PRO A 191 -9.02 34.06 36.35
C PRO A 191 -10.00 33.36 35.39
N ARG A 192 -10.84 34.18 34.79
CA ARG A 192 -12.01 33.82 34.00
C ARG A 192 -11.57 33.35 32.61
N GLU A 193 -11.02 32.15 32.50
CA GLU A 193 -10.79 31.43 31.25
C GLU A 193 -11.20 29.96 31.45
N SER A 194 -12.51 29.72 31.33
CA SER A 194 -13.10 28.40 31.36
C SER A 194 -14.08 28.26 30.20
N GLN A 195 -13.54 28.12 29.00
CA GLN A 195 -14.24 27.50 27.88
C GLN A 195 -13.27 26.58 27.12
N THR A 196 -13.64 25.31 27.12
CA THR A 196 -13.17 24.18 26.29
C THR A 196 -11.71 23.73 26.43
N GLU A 197 -11.46 22.95 27.49
CA GLU A 197 -10.56 21.79 27.44
C GLU A 197 -11.11 20.78 26.42
N THR A 198 -10.84 21.03 25.14
CA THR A 198 -10.82 20.07 24.03
C THR A 198 -10.01 20.65 22.87
N SER A 199 -9.02 21.49 23.21
CA SER A 199 -8.01 21.99 22.28
C SER A 199 -6.83 21.03 22.31
N TRP A 200 -6.94 19.93 21.56
CA TRP A 200 -5.75 19.30 21.02
C TRP A 200 -5.30 20.21 19.89
N ASP A 201 -4.45 21.17 20.24
CA ASP A 201 -4.01 22.30 19.43
C ASP A 201 -3.51 21.86 18.05
N TYR A 202 -4.38 22.00 17.05
CA TYR A 202 -4.05 21.92 15.62
C TYR A 202 -3.58 23.28 15.06
N ALA A 203 -3.16 24.21 15.94
CA ALA A 203 -2.84 25.59 15.58
C ALA A 203 -1.68 26.21 16.39
N GLY A 204 -0.67 25.43 16.81
CA GLY A 204 0.52 25.99 17.45
C GLY A 204 1.76 25.13 17.19
N ASP A 205 2.82 25.74 16.62
CA ASP A 205 4.27 25.44 16.65
C ASP A 205 4.76 23.97 16.72
N SER A 206 3.89 22.99 16.47
CA SER A 206 4.15 21.57 16.69
C SER A 206 3.70 20.70 15.51
N SER A 207 3.20 21.31 14.43
CA SER A 207 3.04 20.61 13.13
C SER A 207 4.39 20.17 12.56
N GLU A 208 5.51 20.65 13.11
CA GLU A 208 6.88 20.20 12.82
C GLU A 208 7.20 18.80 13.38
N TYR A 209 6.40 18.27 14.31
CA TYR A 209 6.69 17.00 15.00
C TYR A 209 6.14 15.74 14.32
N TYR A 210 5.44 15.86 13.19
CA TYR A 210 4.83 14.70 12.53
C TYR A 210 5.16 14.62 11.04
N ASP A 211 6.44 14.81 10.72
CA ASP A 211 7.06 14.32 9.50
C ASP A 211 7.49 12.84 9.67
N ASP A 212 6.55 12.00 10.12
CA ASP A 212 6.75 10.56 10.37
C ASP A 212 7.02 9.75 9.09
N ASN A 213 6.74 10.36 7.94
CA ASN A 213 6.87 9.76 6.62
C ASN A 213 7.93 10.53 5.85
N TYR A 214 9.00 9.86 5.42
CA TYR A 214 9.91 10.49 4.47
C TYR A 214 9.17 10.63 3.13
N TYR A 215 8.92 11.87 2.73
CA TYR A 215 8.35 12.20 1.43
C TYR A 215 9.49 12.41 0.43
N GLU A 216 9.56 11.61 -0.63
CA GLU A 216 10.43 11.91 -1.77
C GLU A 216 9.90 13.19 -2.44
N ASP A 217 10.28 14.39 -2.00
CA ASP A 217 9.84 15.59 -2.69
C ASP A 217 10.56 15.68 -4.05
N ARG A 218 9.80 15.63 -5.15
CA ARG A 218 10.33 15.46 -6.52
C ARG A 218 10.48 16.81 -7.25
N SER A 219 10.18 17.93 -6.59
CA SER A 219 10.28 19.27 -7.17
C SER A 219 11.41 20.07 -6.54
N GLY A 220 12.64 19.85 -7.03
CA GLY A 220 13.80 20.70 -6.73
C GLY A 220 14.63 20.21 -5.55
N TRP A 221 15.61 19.36 -5.85
CA TRP A 221 16.73 19.05 -4.96
C TRP A 221 17.46 20.34 -4.54
N PRO A 222 17.99 20.40 -3.31
CA PRO A 222 19.34 19.90 -3.10
C PRO A 222 19.31 18.55 -2.42
N ASP A 223 20.32 17.75 -2.75
CA ASP A 223 20.60 16.46 -2.17
C ASP A 223 20.42 16.46 -0.66
N TYR A 224 19.41 15.72 -0.23
CA TYR A 224 19.49 14.87 0.95
C TYR A 224 18.94 13.52 0.54
N SER A 225 19.59 12.92 -0.45
CA SER A 225 19.35 11.53 -0.81
C SER A 225 19.56 10.69 0.45
N TRP A 226 18.75 9.65 0.63
CA TRP A 226 19.16 8.55 1.50
C TRP A 226 20.52 7.99 1.07
N GLU A 227 20.92 8.18 -0.20
CA GLU A 227 22.31 8.00 -0.63
C GLU A 227 23.27 8.90 0.13
N GLN A 228 23.04 10.20 0.33
CA GLN A 228 23.90 11.10 1.12
C GLN A 228 23.94 10.75 2.60
N PHE A 229 22.84 10.26 3.18
CA PHE A 229 22.89 9.69 4.53
C PHE A 229 23.84 8.48 4.63
N TYR A 230 24.08 7.76 3.52
CA TYR A 230 25.03 6.64 3.45
C TYR A 230 26.37 6.98 2.77
N GLU A 231 26.44 7.99 1.91
CA GLU A 231 27.65 8.54 1.28
C GLU A 231 28.38 9.37 2.33
N ASP A 232 27.68 10.17 3.14
CA ASP A 232 28.27 10.82 4.32
C ASP A 232 28.75 9.78 5.34
N ALA A 233 28.07 8.63 5.46
CA ALA A 233 28.52 7.52 6.31
C ALA A 233 29.66 6.68 5.70
N GLN A 234 29.87 6.74 4.38
CA GLN A 234 31.00 6.15 3.67
C GLN A 234 32.21 7.10 3.64
N ASP A 235 31.97 8.41 3.63
CA ASP A 235 32.99 9.45 3.72
C ASP A 235 33.60 9.57 5.13
N VAL A 236 33.02 8.92 6.16
CA VAL A 236 33.68 8.73 7.48
C VAL A 236 34.88 7.77 7.39
N GLN A 237 35.06 7.01 6.31
CA GLN A 237 36.22 6.14 6.15
C GLN A 237 37.39 6.73 5.35
N ASP A 238 37.23 7.87 4.67
CA ASP A 238 38.29 8.44 3.81
C ASP A 238 38.69 9.90 4.13
N VAL A 239 38.26 10.50 5.26
CA VAL A 239 38.70 11.86 5.66
C VAL A 239 39.31 11.91 7.07
N ARG A 240 40.65 12.05 7.08
CA ARG A 240 41.57 12.48 8.16
C ARG A 240 42.25 11.41 9.02
N GLU A 241 42.99 10.52 8.36
CA GLU A 241 44.43 10.51 8.63
C GLU A 241 45.02 11.81 8.04
N ASP A 242 45.85 12.53 8.80
CA ASP A 242 46.50 13.82 8.50
C ASP A 242 45.73 15.10 8.84
N GLY A 243 46.07 15.65 10.01
CA GLY A 243 45.79 17.03 10.38
C GLY A 243 45.89 17.26 11.87
N ASN A 244 47.11 17.25 12.41
CA ASN A 244 47.41 17.72 13.76
C ASN A 244 46.65 19.03 14.04
N ALA A 245 45.82 19.03 15.07
CA ALA A 245 45.24 20.24 15.66
C ALA A 245 46.30 21.01 16.48
N GLU A 246 47.46 21.28 15.88
CA GLU A 246 48.53 22.10 16.45
C GLU A 246 48.89 23.17 15.42
N ASP A 247 48.14 24.27 15.47
CA ASP A 247 48.66 25.65 15.43
C ASP A 247 47.45 26.59 15.43
N GLN A 248 46.85 26.76 16.61
CA GLN A 248 45.96 27.89 16.87
C GLN A 248 46.80 29.17 16.77
N ASP A 249 46.57 29.92 15.70
CA ASP A 249 47.21 31.20 15.45
C ASP A 249 46.90 32.17 16.60
N SER A 250 47.92 32.45 17.42
CA SER A 250 47.84 33.26 18.65
C SER A 250 47.60 34.76 18.43
N SER A 251 47.09 35.16 17.27
CA SER A 251 47.04 36.54 16.80
C SER A 251 45.67 37.21 16.82
N ASP A 252 44.64 36.56 17.39
CA ASP A 252 43.34 37.18 17.66
C ASP A 252 43.19 37.60 19.14
N PRO A 253 43.51 38.87 19.49
CA PRO A 253 43.41 39.37 20.86
C PRO A 253 41.96 39.58 21.34
N PHE A 254 40.96 39.44 20.46
CA PHE A 254 39.56 39.64 20.79
C PHE A 254 38.71 38.36 20.71
N GLY A 255 39.26 37.26 20.20
CA GLY A 255 38.63 35.94 20.18
C GLY A 255 37.39 35.86 19.29
N PHE A 256 37.32 36.69 18.24
CA PHE A 256 36.21 36.70 17.29
C PHE A 256 36.39 35.71 16.13
N ASP A 257 37.62 35.29 15.82
CA ASP A 257 37.89 34.35 14.72
C ASP A 257 37.36 32.93 15.00
N GLY A 258 37.08 32.60 16.26
CA GLY A 258 36.43 31.35 16.68
C GLY A 258 35.00 31.50 17.19
N HIS A 259 34.44 32.71 17.20
CA HIS A 259 33.13 32.98 17.81
C HIS A 259 32.11 33.42 16.76
N TYR A 260 31.74 32.49 15.90
CA TYR A 260 30.51 32.61 15.13
C TYR A 260 29.34 32.23 16.06
N PRO A 261 28.41 33.16 16.40
CA PRO A 261 27.28 32.88 17.31
C PRO A 261 26.19 32.02 16.66
N PHE A 262 26.34 31.75 15.36
CA PHE A 262 25.61 30.75 14.59
C PHE A 262 26.64 29.69 14.23
N SER A 263 26.28 28.40 14.26
CA SER A 263 27.17 27.28 13.96
C SER A 263 28.08 27.58 12.77
N ASP A 264 29.38 27.23 12.87
CA ASP A 264 30.36 27.43 11.78
C ASP A 264 29.74 26.90 10.47
N PRO A 265 29.64 27.70 9.39
CA PRO A 265 29.05 27.26 8.13
C PRO A 265 29.78 26.08 7.48
N THR A 266 31.00 25.76 7.95
CA THR A 266 31.73 24.53 7.58
C THR A 266 31.48 23.37 8.53
N SER A 267 31.03 23.64 9.76
CA SER A 267 30.44 22.61 10.61
C SER A 267 29.05 22.30 10.05
N GLY A 268 28.96 21.22 9.27
CA GLY A 268 27.67 20.62 8.97
C GLY A 268 26.91 20.42 10.30
N PRO A 269 25.57 20.52 10.30
CA PRO A 269 24.79 20.19 11.48
C PRO A 269 25.31 18.89 12.11
N GLN A 270 25.72 18.95 13.38
CA GLN A 270 26.08 17.78 14.19
C GLN A 270 24.79 16.99 14.43
N TRP A 271 24.34 16.28 13.40
CA TRP A 271 23.39 15.22 13.57
C TRP A 271 24.12 14.14 14.36
N GLU A 272 23.55 13.68 15.48
CA GLU A 272 24.00 12.44 16.10
C GLU A 272 24.08 11.38 14.99
N GLU A 273 25.28 10.90 14.71
CA GLU A 273 25.57 9.93 13.66
C GLU A 273 24.71 8.69 13.92
N SER A 274 23.54 8.63 13.28
CA SER A 274 22.69 7.45 13.32
C SER A 274 23.41 6.43 12.48
N THR A 275 24.10 5.52 13.15
CA THR A 275 24.99 4.57 12.50
C THR A 275 24.19 3.62 11.59
N PRO A 276 24.79 3.06 10.53
CA PRO A 276 24.14 2.03 9.69
C PRO A 276 23.57 0.85 10.49
N THR A 277 24.16 0.55 11.66
CA THR A 277 23.67 -0.40 12.65
C THR A 277 22.33 -0.03 13.28
N ASP A 278 22.05 1.26 13.45
CA ASP A 278 20.78 1.76 13.97
C ASP A 278 19.65 1.59 12.95
N ALA A 279 19.92 1.83 11.66
CA ALA A 279 18.94 1.64 10.59
C ALA A 279 18.55 0.16 10.41
N ARG A 280 19.52 -0.77 10.53
CA ARG A 280 19.24 -2.21 10.51
C ARG A 280 18.35 -2.61 11.68
N THR A 281 18.73 -2.20 12.89
CA THR A 281 17.96 -2.48 14.10
C THR A 281 16.56 -1.87 14.02
N ALA A 282 16.41 -0.68 13.42
CA ALA A 282 15.12 -0.03 13.21
C ALA A 282 14.22 -0.78 12.22
N LEU A 283 14.79 -1.31 11.13
CA LEU A 283 14.05 -2.10 10.15
C LEU A 283 13.60 -3.45 10.72
N ASP A 284 14.44 -4.13 11.49
CA ASP A 284 14.07 -5.37 12.19
C ASP A 284 12.98 -5.12 13.25
N ARG A 285 13.06 -3.98 13.97
CA ARG A 285 11.98 -3.55 14.89
C ARG A 285 10.69 -3.29 14.14
N LEU A 286 10.74 -2.59 13.01
CA LEU A 286 9.56 -2.27 12.21
C LEU A 286 8.89 -3.53 11.65
N GLU A 287 9.70 -4.47 11.19
CA GLU A 287 9.23 -5.80 10.81
C GLU A 287 8.49 -6.47 11.97
N THR A 288 9.15 -6.55 13.14
CA THR A 288 8.64 -7.23 14.33
C THR A 288 7.35 -6.60 14.87
N TYR A 289 7.28 -5.28 14.93
CA TYR A 289 6.20 -4.56 15.61
C TYR A 289 5.06 -4.12 14.68
N GLU A 290 5.27 -4.03 13.37
CA GLU A 290 4.24 -3.55 12.44
C GLU A 290 3.96 -4.49 11.28
N VAL A 291 5.00 -4.94 10.56
CA VAL A 291 4.81 -5.77 9.35
C VAL A 291 4.28 -7.15 9.71
N MET A 292 4.94 -7.88 10.61
CA MET A 292 4.49 -9.21 11.02
C MET A 292 3.09 -9.18 11.65
N PRO A 293 2.74 -8.26 12.58
CA PRO A 293 1.39 -8.16 13.11
C PRO A 293 0.33 -7.84 12.06
N LEU A 294 0.64 -7.02 11.05
CA LEU A 294 -0.25 -6.77 9.93
C LEU A 294 -0.55 -8.07 9.18
N PHE A 295 0.46 -8.82 8.76
CA PHE A 295 0.25 -10.08 8.01
C PHE A 295 -0.44 -11.14 8.87
N ALA A 296 -0.09 -11.23 10.15
CA ALA A 296 -0.82 -12.07 11.10
C ALA A 296 -2.31 -11.69 11.13
N PHE A 297 -2.63 -10.40 11.21
CA PHE A 297 -4.01 -9.92 11.18
C PHE A 297 -4.72 -10.20 9.85
N LEU A 298 -4.06 -9.99 8.70
CA LEU A 298 -4.60 -10.30 7.38
C LEU A 298 -4.90 -11.79 7.19
N SER A 299 -4.20 -12.67 7.92
CA SER A 299 -4.45 -14.10 7.96
C SER A 299 -5.61 -14.52 8.87
N THR A 300 -6.25 -13.58 9.60
CA THR A 300 -7.33 -13.90 10.56
C THR A 300 -8.74 -13.62 10.00
N PRO A 301 -9.74 -14.46 10.32
CA PRO A 301 -11.13 -14.20 10.01
C PRO A 301 -11.55 -12.88 10.64
N PRO A 302 -12.33 -12.08 9.92
CA PRO A 302 -13.16 -12.43 8.77
C PRO A 302 -12.49 -12.22 7.40
N ILE A 303 -11.22 -11.81 7.36
CA ILE A 303 -10.52 -11.50 6.12
C ILE A 303 -10.31 -12.78 5.33
N ALA A 304 -10.69 -12.76 4.05
CA ALA A 304 -10.62 -13.91 3.16
C ALA A 304 -9.93 -13.52 1.86
N LEU A 305 -8.68 -13.07 2.01
CA LEU A 305 -7.82 -12.65 0.91
C LEU A 305 -7.50 -13.83 -0.01
N THR A 306 -7.51 -13.54 -1.30
CA THR A 306 -7.14 -14.48 -2.36
C THR A 306 -5.80 -14.11 -2.99
N SER A 307 -5.54 -12.80 -3.16
CA SER A 307 -4.30 -12.29 -3.74
C SER A 307 -3.80 -11.06 -3.00
N ILE A 308 -2.48 -10.97 -2.85
CA ILE A 308 -1.78 -9.77 -2.36
C ILE A 308 -0.73 -9.38 -3.40
N THR A 309 -0.77 -8.14 -3.86
CA THR A 309 0.20 -7.59 -4.81
C THR A 309 1.16 -6.66 -4.08
N ILE A 310 2.46 -6.84 -4.26
CA ILE A 310 3.51 -6.11 -3.54
C ILE A 310 4.59 -5.67 -4.56
N PRO A 311 5.05 -4.41 -4.54
CA PRO A 311 6.14 -3.97 -5.38
C PRO A 311 7.47 -4.47 -4.85
N LEU A 312 8.36 -4.81 -5.77
CA LEU A 312 9.77 -5.02 -5.51
C LEU A 312 10.57 -4.25 -6.55
N PHE A 313 11.77 -3.81 -6.20
CA PHE A 313 12.59 -3.03 -7.10
C PHE A 313 13.97 -3.65 -7.31
N PHE A 314 14.51 -3.44 -8.50
CA PHE A 314 15.93 -3.67 -8.81
C PHE A 314 16.67 -2.36 -9.03
N VAL A 315 17.98 -2.39 -8.81
CA VAL A 315 18.87 -1.25 -8.96
C VAL A 315 19.62 -1.30 -10.30
N SER A 316 20.27 -0.21 -10.66
CA SER A 316 21.19 -0.21 -11.79
C SER A 316 22.51 -0.91 -11.44
N ARG A 317 23.19 -1.48 -12.44
CA ARG A 317 24.52 -2.10 -12.23
C ARG A 317 25.53 -1.13 -11.63
N PRO A 318 25.66 0.14 -12.09
CA PRO A 318 26.59 1.08 -11.48
C PRO A 318 26.30 1.31 -9.99
N LYS A 319 25.03 1.45 -9.63
CA LYS A 319 24.59 1.65 -8.24
C LYS A 319 24.82 0.42 -7.36
N TYR A 320 24.71 -0.77 -7.92
CA TYR A 320 25.08 -1.99 -7.20
C TYR A 320 26.60 -2.08 -7.01
N HIS A 321 27.38 -1.77 -8.05
CA HIS A 321 28.85 -1.82 -7.98
C HIS A 321 29.45 -0.80 -7.01
N SER A 322 28.90 0.42 -6.93
CA SER A 322 29.34 1.41 -5.93
C SER A 322 29.12 0.94 -4.49
N ARG A 323 28.17 0.02 -4.29
CA ARG A 323 27.82 -0.58 -3.00
C ARG A 323 28.46 -1.95 -2.77
N ALA A 324 29.32 -2.42 -3.67
CA ALA A 324 29.86 -3.78 -3.62
C ALA A 324 30.81 -4.01 -2.42
N SER A 325 31.43 -2.95 -1.89
CA SER A 325 32.27 -2.99 -0.69
C SER A 325 31.48 -3.10 0.61
N LEU A 326 30.17 -2.80 0.58
CA LEU A 326 29.31 -2.88 1.76
C LEU A 326 29.05 -4.35 2.16
N PRO A 327 28.71 -4.59 3.44
CA PRO A 327 28.19 -5.88 3.88
C PRO A 327 27.03 -6.37 3.01
N ALA A 328 26.88 -7.70 2.86
CA ALA A 328 25.90 -8.30 1.95
C ALA A 328 24.46 -7.82 2.21
N ASP A 329 24.09 -7.64 3.47
CA ASP A 329 22.79 -7.13 3.90
C ASP A 329 22.58 -5.64 3.60
N MET A 330 23.63 -4.89 3.25
CA MET A 330 23.60 -3.46 2.96
C MET A 330 23.79 -3.11 1.48
N LYS A 331 24.04 -4.11 0.61
CA LYS A 331 24.19 -3.88 -0.84
C LYS A 331 22.95 -3.27 -1.47
N LEU A 332 21.78 -3.66 -0.99
CA LEU A 332 20.50 -3.11 -1.43
C LEU A 332 20.16 -1.80 -0.71
N PRO A 333 19.56 -0.82 -1.42
CA PRO A 333 18.94 0.35 -0.81
C PRO A 333 17.93 -0.03 0.29
N LEU A 334 17.84 0.80 1.33
CA LEU A 334 16.99 0.58 2.50
C LEU A 334 15.52 0.30 2.13
N ARG A 335 14.96 1.05 1.17
CA ARG A 335 13.59 0.85 0.69
C ARG A 335 13.39 -0.53 0.05
N ILE A 336 14.38 -1.03 -0.68
CA ILE A 336 14.33 -2.37 -1.27
C ILE A 336 14.40 -3.42 -0.16
N ARG A 337 15.32 -3.27 0.79
CA ARG A 337 15.43 -4.16 1.96
C ARG A 337 14.15 -4.23 2.78
N TYR A 338 13.43 -3.12 2.89
CA TYR A 338 12.13 -3.12 3.53
C TYR A 338 11.09 -3.94 2.76
N TRP A 339 10.98 -3.73 1.45
CA TRP A 339 10.08 -4.53 0.63
C TRP A 339 10.45 -6.01 0.63
N THR A 340 11.74 -6.38 0.76
CA THR A 340 12.11 -7.79 0.92
C THR A 340 11.56 -8.40 2.21
N LYS A 341 11.54 -7.66 3.34
CA LYS A 341 10.87 -8.12 4.58
C LYS A 341 9.36 -8.27 4.41
N VAL A 342 8.71 -7.31 3.74
CA VAL A 342 7.26 -7.33 3.49
C VAL A 342 6.87 -8.52 2.61
N ILE A 343 7.65 -8.77 1.55
CA ILE A 343 7.45 -9.91 0.66
C ILE A 343 7.72 -11.23 1.39
N ALA A 344 8.78 -11.31 2.19
CA ALA A 344 9.06 -12.49 3.01
C ALA A 344 7.89 -12.79 3.95
N SER A 345 7.34 -11.78 4.62
CA SER A 345 6.14 -11.93 5.48
C SER A 345 4.89 -12.38 4.70
N ALA A 346 4.69 -11.87 3.48
CA ALA A 346 3.58 -12.29 2.63
C ALA A 346 3.73 -13.74 2.13
N LEU A 347 4.94 -14.12 1.72
CA LEU A 347 5.26 -15.49 1.30
C LEU A 347 5.22 -16.47 2.49
N TYR A 348 5.64 -16.05 3.68
CA TYR A 348 5.47 -16.81 4.92
C TYR A 348 3.99 -17.10 5.16
N MET A 349 3.10 -16.10 5.05
CA MET A 349 1.65 -16.28 5.18
C MET A 349 1.06 -17.20 4.10
N LEU A 350 1.58 -17.18 2.87
CA LEU A 350 1.19 -18.11 1.79
C LEU A 350 1.62 -19.56 2.10
N LEU A 351 2.83 -19.74 2.60
CA LEU A 351 3.46 -21.05 2.78
C LEU A 351 3.02 -21.74 4.07
N ASN A 352 2.87 -20.98 5.15
CA ASN A 352 2.44 -21.42 6.47
C ASN A 352 1.00 -20.98 6.73
N PRO A 353 0.01 -21.76 6.26
CA PRO A 353 -1.38 -21.52 6.63
C PRO A 353 -1.51 -21.62 8.14
N THR A 354 -2.01 -20.56 8.77
CA THR A 354 -2.64 -20.66 10.08
C THR A 354 -3.92 -21.51 9.93
N GLU A 355 -4.67 -21.75 11.01
CA GLU A 355 -5.96 -22.47 10.94
C GLU A 355 -6.99 -21.82 9.98
N ASN A 356 -6.66 -20.64 9.45
CA ASN A 356 -7.46 -19.80 8.59
C ASN A 356 -6.97 -19.87 7.14
N GLN A 357 -7.86 -19.68 6.19
CA GLN A 357 -7.56 -19.79 4.75
C GLN A 357 -6.44 -18.82 4.36
N PRO A 358 -5.22 -19.30 4.00
CA PRO A 358 -4.14 -18.43 3.54
C PRO A 358 -4.54 -17.76 2.21
N PRO A 359 -3.85 -16.67 1.81
CA PRO A 359 -3.99 -16.19 0.44
C PRO A 359 -3.67 -17.32 -0.54
N GLN A 360 -4.36 -17.34 -1.68
CA GLN A 360 -4.12 -18.33 -2.73
C GLN A 360 -2.87 -18.00 -3.53
N GLU A 361 -2.59 -16.71 -3.71
CA GLU A 361 -1.42 -16.23 -4.44
C GLU A 361 -0.82 -14.96 -3.84
N VAL A 362 0.50 -14.81 -4.02
CA VAL A 362 1.24 -13.57 -3.75
C VAL A 362 1.85 -13.10 -5.08
N ARG A 363 1.50 -11.88 -5.48
CA ARG A 363 1.99 -11.24 -6.70
C ARG A 363 3.08 -10.25 -6.36
N ILE A 364 4.21 -10.34 -7.06
CA ILE A 364 5.31 -9.38 -6.94
C ILE A 364 5.39 -8.60 -8.24
N ARG A 365 5.24 -7.28 -8.15
CA ARG A 365 5.49 -6.34 -9.25
C ARG A 365 6.95 -5.90 -9.19
N TYR A 366 7.80 -6.55 -9.95
CA TYR A 366 9.23 -6.28 -9.97
C TYR A 366 9.56 -5.22 -11.02
N SER A 367 9.96 -4.03 -10.57
CA SER A 367 10.08 -2.83 -11.42
C SER A 367 11.41 -2.11 -11.20
N PRO A 368 11.86 -1.28 -12.14
CA PRO A 368 13.08 -0.49 -11.95
C PRO A 368 12.91 0.51 -10.79
N TYR A 369 13.92 0.60 -9.91
CA TYR A 369 13.89 1.54 -8.81
C TYR A 369 13.86 3.00 -9.30
N ASP A 370 14.74 3.31 -10.26
CA ASP A 370 14.93 4.61 -10.90
C ASP A 370 15.17 4.47 -12.41
N ILE A 371 15.31 5.59 -13.12
CA ILE A 371 15.53 5.61 -14.58
C ILE A 371 16.82 4.87 -14.97
N TRP A 372 17.85 4.92 -14.11
CA TRP A 372 19.11 4.25 -14.37
C TRP A 372 18.97 2.74 -14.28
N ALA A 373 18.15 2.24 -13.36
CA ALA A 373 17.83 0.82 -13.27
C ALA A 373 17.16 0.32 -14.55
N SER A 374 16.40 1.17 -15.24
CA SER A 374 15.78 0.84 -16.52
C SER A 374 16.76 0.81 -17.69
N LEU A 375 17.79 1.67 -17.66
CA LEU A 375 18.81 1.76 -18.73
C LEU A 375 19.88 0.67 -18.59
N GLU A 376 20.33 0.41 -17.37
CA GLU A 376 21.40 -0.54 -17.06
C GLU A 376 20.99 -1.47 -15.91
N PRO A 377 19.97 -2.32 -16.12
CA PRO A 377 19.44 -3.18 -15.06
C PRO A 377 20.47 -4.21 -14.59
N THR A 378 20.54 -4.45 -13.28
CA THR A 378 21.23 -5.62 -12.71
C THR A 378 20.59 -6.93 -13.15
N ASP A 379 19.28 -6.90 -13.44
CA ASP A 379 18.45 -8.06 -13.65
C ASP A 379 17.99 -8.19 -15.11
N ASP A 380 18.04 -9.40 -15.65
CA ASP A 380 17.52 -9.72 -16.99
C ASP A 380 16.08 -10.25 -16.88
N LEU A 381 15.10 -9.34 -17.04
CA LEU A 381 13.68 -9.67 -16.91
C LEU A 381 13.21 -10.70 -17.97
N LEU A 382 13.78 -10.65 -19.18
CA LEU A 382 13.44 -11.59 -20.25
C LEU A 382 13.96 -12.99 -19.95
N LYS A 383 15.13 -13.07 -19.31
CA LYS A 383 15.65 -14.33 -18.79
C LYS A 383 14.73 -14.88 -17.71
N PHE A 384 14.25 -14.06 -16.77
CA PHE A 384 13.34 -14.53 -15.71
C PHE A 384 12.00 -15.04 -16.26
N GLU A 385 11.46 -14.42 -17.30
CA GLU A 385 10.25 -14.91 -17.98
C GLU A 385 10.47 -16.25 -18.69
N LYS A 386 11.62 -16.44 -19.36
CA LYS A 386 11.89 -17.63 -20.18
C LYS A 386 12.41 -18.81 -19.36
N GLU A 387 13.32 -18.56 -18.44
CA GLU A 387 14.04 -19.58 -17.68
C GLU A 387 13.47 -19.77 -16.27
N GLY A 388 12.64 -18.83 -15.80
CA GLY A 388 12.10 -18.83 -14.44
C GLY A 388 13.11 -18.34 -13.40
N LEU A 389 12.67 -18.31 -12.13
CA LEU A 389 13.52 -17.91 -10.99
C LEU A 389 14.54 -19.00 -10.62
N TRP A 390 14.23 -20.27 -10.84
CA TRP A 390 15.05 -21.40 -10.39
C TRP A 390 15.67 -22.15 -11.56
N ASN A 391 16.87 -22.68 -11.34
CA ASN A 391 17.55 -23.60 -12.24
C ASN A 391 17.02 -25.05 -12.05
N ALA A 392 17.56 -25.99 -12.83
CA ALA A 392 17.16 -27.40 -12.77
C ALA A 392 17.47 -28.07 -11.41
N GLN A 393 18.40 -27.50 -10.63
CA GLN A 393 18.80 -27.95 -9.30
C GLN A 393 17.90 -27.37 -8.20
N GLY A 394 17.00 -26.43 -8.55
CA GLY A 394 16.12 -25.74 -7.60
C GLY A 394 16.78 -24.58 -6.87
N GLU A 395 17.98 -24.19 -7.27
CA GLU A 395 18.66 -22.97 -6.80
C GLU A 395 18.24 -21.79 -7.68
N PHE A 396 18.40 -20.56 -7.19
CA PHE A 396 18.11 -19.40 -8.03
C PHE A 396 19.01 -19.34 -9.27
N ASN A 397 18.41 -19.07 -10.44
CA ASN A 397 19.09 -18.97 -11.72
C ASN A 397 19.73 -17.59 -11.95
N PHE A 398 20.48 -17.10 -10.97
CA PHE A 398 21.12 -15.78 -11.02
C PHE A 398 22.63 -15.90 -11.23
N LYS A 399 23.22 -15.05 -12.08
CA LYS A 399 24.68 -15.01 -12.22
C LYS A 399 25.32 -14.47 -10.93
N PRO A 400 26.34 -15.14 -10.39
CA PRO A 400 27.12 -14.59 -9.30
C PRO A 400 27.97 -13.41 -9.81
N GLY A 401 28.04 -12.31 -9.04
CA GLY A 401 28.97 -11.20 -9.29
C GLY A 401 28.32 -9.87 -9.67
N ASP A 402 27.32 -9.87 -10.55
CA ASP A 402 26.78 -8.63 -11.15
C ASP A 402 25.56 -8.03 -10.39
N GLY A 403 25.19 -8.64 -9.25
CA GLY A 403 24.02 -8.23 -8.48
C GLY A 403 22.68 -8.74 -9.01
N GLU A 404 22.71 -9.58 -10.05
CA GLU A 404 21.50 -10.26 -10.55
C GLU A 404 20.83 -11.04 -9.41
N GLY A 405 19.54 -10.79 -9.22
CA GLY A 405 18.63 -11.42 -8.29
C GLY A 405 18.86 -11.09 -6.83
N GLU A 406 19.65 -10.06 -6.50
CA GLU A 406 20.02 -9.76 -5.12
C GLU A 406 18.79 -9.49 -4.23
N ALA A 407 17.76 -8.83 -4.77
CA ALA A 407 16.50 -8.62 -4.06
C ALA A 407 15.78 -9.94 -3.73
N PHE A 408 15.78 -10.92 -4.64
CA PHE A 408 15.17 -12.24 -4.40
C PHE A 408 16.01 -13.11 -3.47
N ARG A 409 17.34 -13.01 -3.53
CA ARG A 409 18.23 -13.64 -2.54
C ARG A 409 17.95 -13.11 -1.14
N ALA A 410 17.80 -11.79 -1.00
CA ALA A 410 17.41 -11.20 0.27
C ALA A 410 16.06 -11.75 0.76
N VAL A 411 15.01 -11.80 -0.09
CA VAL A 411 13.73 -12.43 0.28
C VAL A 411 13.89 -13.88 0.76
N GLN A 412 14.74 -14.68 0.09
CA GLN A 412 14.99 -16.05 0.49
C GLN A 412 15.72 -16.16 1.82
N THR A 413 16.73 -15.31 2.07
CA THR A 413 17.42 -15.25 3.36
C THR A 413 16.43 -14.95 4.49
N GLU A 414 15.55 -13.97 4.29
CA GLU A 414 14.53 -13.60 5.29
C GLU A 414 13.56 -14.75 5.58
N LEU A 415 13.09 -15.45 4.53
CA LEU A 415 12.24 -16.64 4.71
C LEU A 415 12.98 -17.78 5.43
N TRP A 416 14.25 -17.97 5.12
CA TRP A 416 15.09 -18.98 5.76
C TRP A 416 15.29 -18.68 7.26
N GLU A 417 15.50 -17.42 7.62
CA GLU A 417 15.57 -16.97 9.02
C GLU A 417 14.25 -17.21 9.76
N GLN A 418 13.12 -17.13 9.06
CA GLN A 418 11.80 -17.51 9.58
C GLN A 418 11.54 -19.04 9.56
N GLY A 419 12.53 -19.85 9.16
CA GLY A 419 12.45 -21.31 9.13
C GLY A 419 11.68 -21.89 7.96
N VAL A 420 11.49 -21.12 6.87
CA VAL A 420 10.73 -21.52 5.69
C VAL A 420 11.64 -21.61 4.47
N GLU A 421 11.66 -22.77 3.82
CA GLU A 421 12.39 -22.96 2.58
C GLU A 421 11.56 -22.47 1.39
N LEU A 422 12.08 -21.47 0.65
CA LEU A 422 11.52 -21.04 -0.61
C LEU A 422 12.18 -21.80 -1.76
N GLY A 423 11.41 -22.59 -2.50
CA GLY A 423 11.91 -23.32 -3.65
C GLY A 423 10.81 -23.91 -4.53
N PRO A 424 11.19 -24.47 -5.70
CA PRO A 424 10.24 -24.97 -6.69
C PRO A 424 9.48 -26.22 -6.22
N ARG A 425 9.86 -26.81 -5.09
CA ARG A 425 9.13 -27.93 -4.47
C ARG A 425 7.85 -27.46 -3.76
N VAL A 426 7.87 -26.25 -3.22
CA VAL A 426 6.82 -25.73 -2.32
C VAL A 426 5.94 -24.69 -3.03
N VAL A 427 6.47 -24.03 -4.05
CA VAL A 427 5.79 -22.94 -4.77
C VAL A 427 5.87 -23.13 -6.28
N ASP A 428 4.80 -22.76 -6.98
CA ASP A 428 4.77 -22.54 -8.42
C ASP A 428 4.83 -21.04 -8.70
N VAL A 429 5.72 -20.63 -9.63
CA VAL A 429 5.91 -19.23 -9.99
C VAL A 429 5.69 -19.03 -11.47
N LYS A 430 4.77 -18.13 -11.79
CA LYS A 430 4.52 -17.67 -13.17
C LYS A 430 5.11 -16.28 -13.33
N ALA A 431 5.98 -16.12 -14.31
CA ALA A 431 6.61 -14.86 -14.66
C ALA A 431 6.01 -14.31 -15.96
N ARG A 432 5.75 -13.00 -15.99
CA ARG A 432 5.26 -12.29 -17.19
C ARG A 432 5.90 -10.92 -17.28
N VAL A 433 6.51 -10.60 -18.41
CA VAL A 433 7.01 -9.24 -18.66
C VAL A 433 5.85 -8.34 -19.06
N VAL A 434 5.72 -7.22 -18.35
CA VAL A 434 4.82 -6.12 -18.67
C VAL A 434 5.65 -5.03 -19.32
N LYS A 435 5.49 -4.89 -20.64
CA LYS A 435 6.22 -3.87 -21.40
C LYS A 435 5.75 -2.48 -20.99
N TRP A 436 6.71 -1.60 -20.79
CA TRP A 436 6.41 -0.20 -20.52
C TRP A 436 5.81 0.46 -21.75
N SER A 437 4.75 1.24 -21.54
CA SER A 437 4.15 2.06 -22.58
C SER A 437 3.80 3.46 -22.05
N MET A 438 3.86 4.45 -22.94
CA MET A 438 3.43 5.82 -22.65
C MET A 438 1.94 5.90 -22.29
N GLU A 439 1.12 4.98 -22.81
CA GLU A 439 -0.33 4.92 -22.56
C GLU A 439 -0.65 4.35 -21.17
N THR A 440 0.20 3.45 -20.65
CA THR A 440 0.06 2.87 -19.31
C THR A 440 0.41 3.83 -18.16
N GLY A 441 0.77 5.09 -18.46
CA GLY A 441 0.83 6.17 -17.46
C GLY A 441 1.85 5.98 -16.33
N GLY A 442 2.78 5.02 -16.44
CA GLY A 442 3.77 4.78 -15.40
C GLY A 442 4.68 5.99 -15.22
N GLU A 443 4.71 6.57 -14.02
CA GLU A 443 5.61 7.67 -13.64
C GLU A 443 7.10 7.28 -13.75
N LYS A 444 7.39 5.98 -13.84
CA LYS A 444 8.74 5.41 -13.99
C LYS A 444 8.88 4.74 -15.36
N PRO A 445 9.89 5.10 -16.16
CA PRO A 445 10.18 4.41 -17.40
C PRO A 445 10.78 3.03 -17.13
N GLY A 446 10.47 2.03 -17.94
CA GLY A 446 11.15 0.72 -17.95
C GLY A 446 10.20 -0.46 -17.77
N ASP A 447 10.55 -1.59 -18.39
CA ASP A 447 9.74 -2.81 -18.35
C ASP A 447 9.63 -3.35 -16.92
N GLU A 448 8.47 -3.93 -16.60
CA GLU A 448 8.21 -4.57 -15.31
C GLU A 448 8.09 -6.09 -15.48
N LEU A 449 8.34 -6.83 -14.42
CA LEU A 449 8.12 -8.27 -14.36
C LEU A 449 7.07 -8.56 -13.28
N GLU A 450 5.96 -9.15 -13.68
CA GLU A 450 4.96 -9.68 -12.75
C GLU A 450 5.28 -11.14 -12.44
N LEU A 451 5.47 -11.43 -11.15
CA LEU A 451 5.68 -12.78 -10.65
C LEU A 451 4.49 -13.19 -9.79
N VAL A 452 3.87 -14.32 -10.09
CA VAL A 452 2.73 -14.86 -9.33
C VAL A 452 3.18 -16.13 -8.62
N PHE A 453 3.31 -16.06 -7.30
CA PHE A 453 3.65 -17.17 -6.42
C PHE A 453 2.38 -17.86 -5.94
N THR A 454 2.28 -19.16 -6.17
CA THR A 454 1.15 -20.00 -5.71
C THR A 454 1.68 -21.21 -4.97
N LYS A 455 1.04 -21.58 -3.86
CA LYS A 455 1.45 -22.77 -3.11
C LYS A 455 1.21 -24.02 -3.97
N LYS A 456 2.22 -24.89 -4.11
CA LYS A 456 2.02 -26.19 -4.75
C LYS A 456 1.20 -27.07 -3.83
N GLU A 457 0.10 -27.60 -4.35
CA GLU A 457 -0.56 -28.73 -3.72
C GLU A 457 0.42 -29.90 -3.74
N MET A 458 0.94 -30.28 -2.57
CA MET A 458 1.68 -31.53 -2.45
C MET A 458 0.69 -32.66 -2.71
N ILE A 459 0.61 -33.12 -3.95
CA ILE A 459 -0.09 -34.35 -4.26
C ILE A 459 0.75 -35.45 -3.61
N GLU A 460 0.31 -35.98 -2.46
CA GLU A 460 0.89 -37.13 -1.74
C GLU A 460 0.86 -38.44 -2.56
N LYS A 461 1.14 -38.41 -3.87
CA LYS A 461 1.14 -39.59 -4.75
C LYS A 461 2.53 -40.13 -5.10
N GLU A 462 3.61 -39.48 -4.70
CA GLU A 462 4.95 -40.02 -4.85
C GLU A 462 5.51 -40.52 -3.52
N GLU A 463 4.95 -41.62 -3.00
CA GLU A 463 5.70 -42.62 -2.22
C GLU A 463 4.75 -43.78 -1.85
N LEU A 464 4.72 -44.82 -2.70
CA LEU A 464 4.57 -46.26 -2.35
C LEU A 464 4.34 -47.12 -3.60
N GLU A 465 5.13 -46.93 -4.67
CA GLU A 465 5.45 -48.07 -5.53
C GLU A 465 6.90 -48.47 -5.24
N PRO A 466 7.15 -49.45 -4.36
CA PRO A 466 8.46 -50.05 -4.30
C PRO A 466 8.75 -50.61 -5.71
N LYS A 467 9.80 -50.09 -6.36
CA LYS A 467 10.41 -50.76 -7.50
C LYS A 467 10.74 -52.19 -7.06
N ILE A 468 9.86 -53.13 -7.40
CA ILE A 468 10.12 -54.56 -7.30
C ILE A 468 11.26 -54.81 -8.28
N VAL A 469 12.49 -54.76 -7.78
CA VAL A 469 13.66 -55.26 -8.48
C VAL A 469 13.42 -56.76 -8.65
N PRO A 470 13.25 -57.28 -9.89
CA PRO A 470 13.05 -58.70 -10.07
C PRO A 470 14.29 -59.43 -9.54
N PRO A 471 14.13 -60.51 -8.75
CA PRO A 471 15.25 -61.24 -8.20
C PRO A 471 16.12 -61.79 -9.33
N ASN A 472 17.40 -61.44 -9.31
CA ASN A 472 18.45 -61.99 -10.15
C ASN A 472 18.40 -63.52 -10.11
N ARG A 473 17.88 -64.16 -11.18
CA ARG A 473 18.06 -65.60 -11.42
C ARG A 473 19.51 -65.87 -11.82
N ARG A 474 20.42 -65.96 -10.84
CA ARG A 474 21.67 -66.72 -11.01
C ARG A 474 21.36 -68.19 -10.72
N GLY A 475 20.96 -68.90 -11.75
CA GLY A 475 21.10 -70.35 -11.80
C GLY A 475 22.45 -70.70 -12.41
N SER A 476 23.36 -71.23 -11.61
CA SER A 476 24.41 -72.14 -12.08
C SER A 476 24.57 -73.26 -11.05
N PRO A 477 24.33 -74.53 -11.43
CA PRO A 477 24.52 -75.67 -10.55
C PRO A 477 25.98 -76.12 -10.51
N VAL A 478 26.29 -76.75 -9.37
CA VAL A 478 27.48 -77.54 -9.05
C VAL A 478 27.60 -78.79 -9.94
N TYR A 479 28.80 -79.37 -9.98
CA TYR A 479 29.29 -80.64 -10.58
C TYR A 479 30.00 -80.41 -11.93
N GLN A 480 31.26 -80.80 -12.15
CA GLN A 480 32.12 -81.84 -11.57
C GLN A 480 33.60 -81.43 -11.57
#